data_AF-A0A0P1BQ51-F1
#
_entry.id   AF-A0A0P1BQ51-F1
#
_cell.length_a   1.000
_cell.length_b   1.000
_cell.length_c   1.000
_cell.angle_alpha   90.00
_cell.angle_beta   90.00
_cell.angle_gamma   90.00
#
_symmetry.space_group_name_H-M   'P 1'
#
loop_
_entity.id
_entity.type
_entity.pdbx_description
1 polymer ?
#
loop_
_entity_poly.entity_id
_entity_poly.type
_entity_poly.pdbx_seq_one_letter_code
_entity_poly.pdbx_strand_id
1 'polypeptide(L)'
;MTKEYRYQRSILPDVLDTDDFQAAGGVLKVKLLWVADKHRGSGLGREIMTAVDALGRKRGATFATVNTFSFQAEGFYKKCGYDVLYRVPGCFDGSVEKIFLGKKL
;
A
#
# COMPACT_ATOMS: atom_id res chain seq x y z
N MET A 1 -0.68 27.89 0.80
CA MET A 1 -1.20 27.02 -0.28
C MET A 1 -0.74 25.60 -0.01
N THR A 2 -1.55 24.82 0.69
CA THR A 2 -1.23 23.49 1.22
C THR A 2 -1.36 22.41 0.15
N LYS A 3 -0.40 21.48 0.13
CA LYS A 3 -0.22 20.34 -0.79
C LYS A 3 -1.35 19.28 -0.75
N GLU A 4 -2.51 19.60 -0.18
CA GLU A 4 -3.58 18.64 0.13
C GLU A 4 -4.47 18.25 -1.06
N TYR A 5 -4.48 19.04 -2.15
CA TYR A 5 -5.45 18.84 -3.23
C TYR A 5 -5.11 17.77 -4.28
N ARG A 6 -3.89 17.22 -4.30
CA ARG A 6 -3.52 16.18 -5.30
C ARG A 6 -3.97 14.76 -4.93
N TYR A 7 -4.45 14.52 -3.72
CA TYR A 7 -4.79 13.19 -3.22
C TYR A 7 -6.29 12.83 -3.31
N GLN A 8 -7.13 13.75 -3.82
CA GLN A 8 -8.59 13.58 -3.87
C GLN A 8 -9.15 12.93 -5.15
N ARG A 9 -8.30 12.45 -6.08
CA ARG A 9 -8.82 11.66 -7.22
C ARG A 9 -9.03 10.20 -6.82
N SER A 10 -10.28 9.93 -6.46
CA SER A 10 -11.01 8.67 -6.66
C SER A 10 -10.36 7.39 -6.15
N ILE A 11 -10.63 7.08 -4.89
CA ILE A 11 -10.79 5.68 -4.46
C ILE A 11 -12.23 5.30 -4.76
N LEU A 12 -12.55 5.24 -6.06
CA LEU A 12 -13.70 4.54 -6.58
C LEU A 12 -13.14 3.29 -7.27
N PRO A 13 -13.82 2.13 -7.20
CA PRO A 13 -13.34 0.87 -7.76
C PRO A 13 -13.01 0.92 -9.26
N ASP A 14 -13.46 1.96 -9.97
CA ASP A 14 -13.30 2.12 -11.42
C ASP A 14 -12.06 2.94 -11.84
N VAL A 15 -11.27 3.46 -10.90
CA VAL A 15 -10.02 4.19 -11.19
C VAL A 15 -8.91 3.74 -10.26
N LEU A 16 -8.45 2.50 -10.44
CA LEU A 16 -7.10 2.13 -10.03
C LEU A 16 -6.14 2.82 -11.00
N ASP A 17 -5.69 4.03 -10.66
CA ASP A 17 -4.67 4.73 -11.42
C ASP A 17 -3.40 3.84 -11.47
N THR A 18 -2.95 3.53 -12.67
CA THR A 18 -1.85 2.59 -12.89
C THR A 18 -0.52 3.12 -12.36
N ASP A 19 -0.46 4.41 -12.06
CA ASP A 19 0.73 5.05 -11.51
C ASP A 19 0.95 4.74 -10.03
N ASP A 20 -0.11 4.38 -9.28
CA ASP A 20 -0.01 3.98 -7.87
C ASP A 20 0.39 2.51 -7.69
N PHE A 21 0.30 1.72 -8.76
CA PHE A 21 0.55 0.29 -8.80
C PHE A 21 1.41 -0.12 -10.00
N GLN A 22 2.72 -0.24 -9.79
CA GLN A 22 3.63 -0.67 -10.84
C GLN A 22 3.75 -2.20 -10.84
N ALA A 23 3.45 -2.84 -11.96
CA ALA A 23 3.74 -4.25 -12.21
C ALA A 23 4.91 -4.34 -13.21
N ALA A 24 6.09 -4.77 -12.73
CA ALA A 24 7.27 -4.98 -13.57
C ALA A 24 8.06 -6.19 -13.06
N GLY A 25 8.59 -7.03 -13.96
CA GLY A 25 9.36 -8.21 -13.57
C GLY A 25 8.61 -9.21 -12.68
N GLY A 26 7.27 -9.28 -12.78
CA GLY A 26 6.44 -10.15 -11.93
C GLY A 26 6.14 -9.61 -10.52
N VAL A 27 6.46 -8.34 -10.23
CA VAL A 27 6.22 -7.73 -8.91
C VAL A 27 5.22 -6.58 -9.01
N LEU A 28 4.17 -6.62 -8.19
CA LEU A 28 3.24 -5.54 -7.92
C LEU A 28 3.77 -4.65 -6.79
N LYS A 29 3.94 -3.35 -7.03
CA LYS A 29 4.35 -2.39 -6.01
C LYS A 29 3.19 -1.46 -5.66
N VAL A 30 2.76 -1.50 -4.40
CA VAL A 30 1.78 -0.58 -3.82
C VAL A 30 2.52 0.68 -3.37
N LYS A 31 2.30 1.80 -4.06
CA LYS A 31 2.99 3.06 -3.73
C LYS A 31 2.26 3.86 -2.67
N LEU A 32 0.93 3.90 -2.75
CA LEU A 32 0.10 4.74 -1.90
C LEU A 32 -1.26 4.08 -1.66
N LEU A 33 -1.68 4.08 -0.41
CA LEU A 33 -3.05 3.80 -0.01
C LEU A 33 -3.42 4.77 1.12
N TRP A 34 -4.53 5.47 0.95
CA TRP A 34 -5.12 6.31 1.98
C TRP A 34 -6.59 5.97 2.11
N VAL A 35 -7.13 5.98 3.32
CA VAL A 35 -8.57 5.83 3.54
C VAL A 35 -8.99 7.00 4.41
N ALA A 36 -9.98 7.75 3.93
CA ALA A 36 -10.55 8.87 4.66
C ALA A 36 -11.01 8.44 6.05
N ASP A 37 -10.81 9.31 7.04
CA ASP A 37 -11.02 8.98 8.46
C ASP A 37 -12.41 8.39 8.74
N LYS A 38 -13.44 8.97 8.11
CA LYS A 38 -14.84 8.50 8.21
C LYS A 38 -15.09 7.06 7.71
N HIS A 39 -14.16 6.50 6.94
CA HIS A 39 -14.24 5.13 6.40
C HIS A 39 -13.22 4.19 7.04
N ARG A 40 -12.40 4.64 7.99
CA ARG A 40 -11.49 3.76 8.71
C ARG A 40 -12.27 2.81 9.62
N GLY A 41 -11.74 1.60 9.83
CA GLY A 41 -12.42 0.56 10.59
C GLY A 41 -13.57 -0.15 9.85
N SER A 42 -14.01 0.34 8.69
CA SER A 42 -15.11 -0.27 7.90
C SER A 42 -14.72 -1.54 7.15
N GLY A 43 -13.42 -1.82 6.99
CA GLY A 43 -12.91 -2.88 6.12
C GLY A 43 -12.55 -2.43 4.71
N LEU A 44 -12.92 -1.21 4.29
CA LEU A 44 -12.68 -0.68 2.93
C LEU A 44 -11.22 -0.79 2.47
N GLY A 45 -10.24 -0.51 3.35
CA GLY A 45 -8.83 -0.66 3.00
C GLY A 45 -8.46 -2.09 2.58
N ARG A 46 -9.04 -3.10 3.22
CA ARG A 46 -8.80 -4.51 2.87
C ARG A 46 -9.41 -4.86 1.52
N GLU A 47 -10.62 -4.37 1.24
CA GLU A 47 -11.29 -4.58 -0.05
C GLU A 47 -10.48 -3.99 -1.20
N ILE A 48 -9.96 -2.77 -1.03
CA ILE A 48 -9.07 -2.13 -2.00
C ILE A 48 -7.82 -3.00 -2.23
N MET A 49 -7.18 -3.48 -1.16
CA MET A 49 -5.99 -4.32 -1.28
C MET A 49 -6.29 -5.66 -1.99
N THR A 50 -7.46 -6.25 -1.78
CA THR A 50 -7.89 -7.45 -2.50
C THR A 50 -8.08 -7.17 -4.00
N ALA A 51 -8.69 -6.03 -4.36
CA ALA A 51 -8.84 -5.64 -5.76
C ALA A 51 -7.49 -5.38 -6.44
N VAL A 52 -6.56 -4.74 -5.72
CA VAL A 52 -5.19 -4.48 -6.14
C VAL A 52 -4.44 -5.78 -6.40
N ASP A 53 -4.53 -6.76 -5.50
CA ASP A 53 -3.90 -8.08 -5.68
C ASP A 53 -4.43 -8.80 -6.93
N ALA A 54 -5.76 -8.77 -7.13
CA ALA A 54 -6.40 -9.38 -8.29
C ALA A 54 -5.92 -8.73 -9.59
N LEU A 55 -5.80 -7.40 -9.62
CA LEU A 55 -5.25 -6.67 -10.74
C LEU A 55 -3.78 -7.04 -11.00
N GLY A 56 -2.97 -7.17 -9.94
CA GLY A 56 -1.58 -7.61 -10.02
C GLY A 56 -1.46 -8.99 -10.66
N ARG A 57 -2.23 -9.97 -10.17
CA ARG A 57 -2.26 -11.34 -10.74
C ARG A 57 -2.65 -11.33 -12.21
N LYS A 58 -3.69 -10.56 -12.58
CA LYS A 58 -4.14 -10.42 -13.97
C LYS A 58 -3.04 -9.85 -14.87
N ARG A 59 -2.12 -9.05 -14.32
CA ARG A 59 -0.96 -8.47 -15.02
C ARG A 59 0.31 -9.31 -14.91
N GLY A 60 0.22 -10.54 -14.40
CA GLY A 60 1.35 -11.46 -14.28
C GLY A 60 2.25 -11.22 -13.06
N ALA A 61 1.81 -10.45 -12.08
CA ALA A 61 2.53 -10.36 -10.81
C ALA A 61 2.34 -11.63 -9.97
N THR A 62 3.44 -12.15 -9.46
CA THR A 62 3.51 -13.31 -8.56
C THR A 62 3.91 -12.89 -7.14
N PHE A 63 4.29 -11.62 -6.97
CA PHE A 63 4.70 -11.06 -5.70
C PHE A 63 4.19 -9.62 -5.58
N ALA A 64 3.85 -9.20 -4.37
CA ALA A 64 3.48 -7.82 -4.07
C ALA A 64 4.37 -7.24 -2.98
N THR A 65 4.67 -5.94 -3.09
CA THR A 65 5.49 -5.20 -2.13
C THR A 65 4.83 -3.89 -1.75
N VAL A 66 5.09 -3.48 -0.51
CA VAL A 66 4.72 -2.16 0.02
C VAL A 66 5.82 -1.67 0.94
N ASN A 67 5.96 -0.36 1.08
CA ASN A 67 6.78 0.21 2.14
C ASN A 67 5.94 1.18 2.96
N THR A 68 6.22 1.22 4.26
CA THR A 68 5.49 2.05 5.22
C THR A 68 6.45 2.52 6.30
N PHE A 69 6.10 3.53 7.08
CA PHE A 69 6.87 3.94 8.25
C PHE A 69 6.30 3.32 9.53
N SER A 70 7.09 3.26 10.61
CA SER A 70 6.66 2.66 11.89
C SER A 70 5.45 3.35 12.53
N PHE A 71 5.24 4.64 12.26
CA PHE A 71 4.03 5.37 12.69
C PHE A 71 2.82 5.14 11.76
N GLN A 72 3.02 4.47 10.62
CA GLN A 72 1.97 4.14 9.67
C GLN A 72 1.45 2.70 9.89
N ALA A 73 0.75 2.17 8.89
CA ALA A 73 -0.16 1.04 9.04
C ALA A 73 0.53 -0.34 8.87
N GLU A 74 1.63 -0.62 9.59
CA GLU A 74 2.30 -1.94 9.53
C GLU A 74 1.30 -3.08 9.84
N GLY A 75 0.57 -2.95 10.95
CA GLY A 75 -0.41 -3.96 11.37
C GLY A 75 -1.55 -4.15 10.37
N PHE A 76 -1.89 -3.13 9.58
CA PHE A 76 -2.89 -3.25 8.52
C PHE A 76 -2.37 -4.13 7.37
N TYR A 77 -1.15 -3.89 6.89
CA TYR A 77 -0.58 -4.69 5.81
C TYR A 77 -0.33 -6.14 6.25
N LYS A 78 0.07 -6.37 7.51
CA LYS A 78 0.14 -7.72 8.10
C LYS A 78 -1.21 -8.45 8.04
N LYS A 79 -2.31 -7.77 8.39
CA LYS A 79 -3.67 -8.32 8.26
C LYS A 79 -4.09 -8.57 6.80
N CYS A 80 -3.44 -7.92 5.84
CA CYS A 80 -3.61 -8.16 4.41
C CYS A 80 -2.68 -9.26 3.86
N GLY A 81 -1.99 -10.01 4.74
CA GLY A 81 -1.14 -11.14 4.37
C GLY A 81 0.29 -10.76 3.96
N TYR A 82 0.74 -9.55 4.30
CA TYR A 82 2.13 -9.14 4.07
C TYR A 82 3.01 -9.48 5.27
N ASP A 83 4.22 -9.97 4.99
CA ASP A 83 5.27 -10.19 5.98
C ASP A 83 6.35 -9.11 5.88
N VAL A 84 7.00 -8.82 7.00
CA VAL A 84 8.13 -7.88 7.04
C VAL A 84 9.32 -8.56 6.36
N LEU A 85 9.84 -7.93 5.29
CA LEU A 85 11.05 -8.38 4.62
C LEU A 85 12.29 -7.81 5.31
N TYR A 86 12.27 -6.51 5.61
CA TYR A 86 13.34 -5.82 6.34
C TYR A 86 12.88 -4.46 6.88
N ARG A 87 13.69 -3.92 7.80
CA ARG A 87 13.52 -2.61 8.42
C ARG A 87 14.76 -1.77 8.21
N VAL A 88 14.57 -0.47 8.04
CA VAL A 88 15.63 0.54 8.01
C VAL A 88 15.40 1.47 9.20
N PRO A 89 16.21 1.36 10.28
CA PRO A 89 16.08 2.24 11.44
C PRO A 89 16.62 3.65 11.12
N GLY A 90 16.41 4.58 12.04
CA GLY A 90 17.07 5.89 12.00
C GLY A 90 16.52 6.86 10.95
N CYS A 91 15.28 6.67 10.47
CA CYS A 91 14.64 7.66 9.61
C CYS A 91 14.20 8.89 10.41
N PHE A 92 14.07 10.03 9.72
CA PHE A 92 13.73 11.33 10.33
C PHE A 92 14.75 11.76 11.40
N ASP A 93 14.32 12.09 12.61
CA ASP A 93 15.15 12.46 13.76
C ASP A 93 15.74 11.23 14.49
N GLY A 94 15.67 10.05 13.86
CA GLY A 94 16.14 8.79 14.42
C GLY A 94 15.03 7.97 15.09
N SER A 95 13.83 8.52 15.29
CA SER A 95 12.73 7.86 16.01
C SER A 95 11.87 6.90 15.16
N VAL A 96 12.03 6.93 13.84
CA VAL A 96 11.14 6.23 12.92
C VAL A 96 11.90 5.16 12.13
N GLU A 97 11.23 4.04 11.87
CA GLU A 97 11.74 3.01 10.97
C GLU A 97 11.00 3.06 9.63
N LYS A 98 11.70 2.85 8.52
CA LYS A 98 11.08 2.46 7.25
C LYS A 98 10.97 0.95 7.21
N ILE A 99 9.77 0.45 6.95
CA ILE A 99 9.44 -0.97 6.94
C ILE A 99 9.10 -1.37 5.52
N PHE A 100 9.71 -2.43 5.02
CA PHE A 100 9.40 -3.02 3.73
C PHE A 100 8.70 -4.35 3.95
N LEU A 101 7.53 -4.50 3.34
CA LEU A 101 6.72 -5.70 3.45
C LEU A 101 6.50 -6.32 2.08
N GLY A 102 6.35 -7.65 2.07
CA GLY A 102 6.11 -8.43 0.86
C GLY A 102 5.11 -9.54 1.10
N LYS A 103 4.45 -9.97 0.03
CA LYS A 103 3.67 -11.20 0.02
C LYS A 103 3.73 -11.86 -1.35
N LYS A 104 3.60 -13.18 -1.35
CA LYS A 104 3.30 -13.90 -2.58
C LYS A 104 1.87 -13.57 -2.99
N LEU A 105 1.68 -13.30 -4.28
CA LEU A 105 0.38 -13.32 -4.91
C LEU A 105 0.15 -14.76 -5.33
#